data_AF-A0A3D3ZGD9-F1
#
_entry.id   AF-A0A3D3ZGD9-F1
#
_cell.length_a   1.000
_cell.length_b   1.000
_cell.length_c   1.000
_cell.angle_alpha   90.00
_cell.angle_beta   90.00
_cell.angle_gamma   90.00
#
_symmetry.space_group_name_H-M   'P 1'
#
loop_
_entity.id
_entity.type
_entity.pdbx_description
1 polymer ?
#
loop_
_entity_poly.entity_id
_entity_poly.type
_entity_poly.pdbx_seq_one_letter_code
_entity_poly.pdbx_strand_id
1 'polypeptide(L)' 'GAGDVFAAAFLYHLYKHSDPRAAVNFANCVASFSIEAVGVAGIPTMEMVE' A
#
# COMPACT_ATOMS: atom_id res chain seq x y z
N GLY A 1 -10.88 2.64 3.41
CA GLY A 1 -10.31 1.49 2.70
C GLY A 1 -9.04 1.90 2.01
N ALA A 2 -9.10 2.22 0.71
CA ALA A 2 -7.89 2.46 -0.11
C ALA A 2 -6.96 3.57 0.42
N GLY A 3 -7.51 4.66 0.99
CA GLY A 3 -6.70 5.72 1.60
C GLY A 3 -5.95 5.27 2.87
N ASP A 4 -6.56 4.42 3.69
CA ASP A 4 -5.93 3.86 4.89
C ASP A 4 -4.81 2.89 4.51
N VAL A 5 -5.05 2.07 3.48
CA VAL A 5 -4.06 1.16 2.89
C VAL A 5 -2.88 1.93 2.29
N PHE A 6 -3.16 3.01 1.56
CA PHE A 6 -2.13 3.90 1.04
C PHE A 6 -1.28 4.48 2.18
N ALA A 7 -1.90 5.05 3.21
CA ALA A 7 -1.19 5.68 4.32
C ALA A 7 -0.31 4.68 5.08
N ALA A 8 -0.81 3.47 5.34
CA ALA A 8 -0.06 2.41 6.00
C ALA A 8 1.15 1.96 5.16
N ALA A 9 0.94 1.70 3.87
CA ALA A 9 2.00 1.29 2.95
C ALA A 9 3.07 2.37 2.76
N PHE A 10 2.65 3.63 2.64
CA PHE A 10 3.56 4.77 2.50
C PHE A 10 4.45 4.92 3.74
N LEU A 11 3.87 4.93 4.93
CA LEU A 11 4.63 5.09 6.18
C LEU A 11 5.59 3.92 6.42
N TYR A 12 5.17 2.70 6.13
CA TYR A 12 6.04 1.51 6.21
C TYR A 12 7.25 1.63 5.29
N HIS A 13 7.02 1.93 4.00
CA HIS A 13 8.09 1.98 3.00
C HIS A 13 9.01 3.19 3.22
N LEU A 14 8.45 4.33 3.66
CA LEU A 14 9.23 5.50 4.04
C LEU A 14 10.13 5.21 5.23
N TYR A 15 9.61 4.56 6.27
CA TYR A 15 10.41 4.16 7.44
C TYR A 15 11.55 3.21 7.06
N LYS A 16 11.28 2.22 6.21
CA LYS A 16 12.29 1.22 5.81
C LYS A 16 13.37 1.77 4.89
N HIS A 17 13.01 2.61 3.92
CA HIS A 17 13.90 2.96 2.81
C HIS A 17 14.30 4.44 2.80
N SER A 18 13.66 5.28 3.60
CA SER A 18 13.90 6.74 3.66
C SER A 18 13.81 7.45 2.29
N ASP A 19 13.12 6.84 1.32
CA ASP A 19 12.84 7.41 0.01
C ASP A 19 11.33 7.66 -0.15
N PRO A 20 10.87 8.92 -0.06
CA PRO A 20 9.47 9.28 -0.21
C PRO A 20 8.91 8.97 -1.61
N ARG A 21 9.73 9.05 -2.67
CA ARG A 21 9.26 8.81 -4.05
C ARG A 21 9.00 7.33 -4.27
N ALA A 22 9.93 6.48 -3.83
CA ALA A 22 9.72 5.04 -3.85
C ALA A 22 8.51 4.63 -2.98
N ALA A 23 8.36 5.25 -1.80
CA ALA A 23 7.24 4.99 -0.91
C ALA A 23 5.88 5.36 -1.51
N VAL A 24 5.77 6.48 -2.24
CA VAL A 24 4.53 6.85 -2.96
C VAL A 24 4.18 5.83 -4.04
N ASN A 25 5.17 5.39 -4.82
CA ASN A 25 4.94 4.41 -5.88
C ASN A 25 4.46 3.06 -5.30
N PHE A 26 5.11 2.59 -4.24
CA PHE A 26 4.71 1.40 -3.50
C PHE A 26 3.29 1.52 -2.96
N ALA A 27 2.99 2.61 -2.27
CA ALA A 27 1.66 2.84 -1.67
C ALA A 27 0.53 2.91 -2.70
N ASN A 28 0.77 3.51 -3.87
CA ASN A 28 -0.21 3.53 -4.96
C ASN A 28 -0.50 2.13 -5.50
N CYS A 29 0.54 1.30 -5.66
CA CYS A 29 0.37 -0.09 -6.08
C CYS A 29 -0.48 -0.86 -5.06
N VAL A 30 -0.12 -0.79 -3.78
CA VAL A 30 -0.82 -1.47 -2.67
C VAL A 30 -2.28 -1.01 -2.59
N ALA A 31 -2.54 0.29 -2.70
CA ALA A 31 -3.89 0.84 -2.62
C ALA A 31 -4.77 0.44 -3.81
N SER A 32 -4.18 0.19 -4.98
CA SER A 32 -4.92 -0.26 -6.17
C SER A 32 -5.53 -1.65 -5.99
N PHE A 33 -4.87 -2.55 -5.26
CA PHE A 33 -5.46 -3.86 -4.93
C PHE A 33 -6.67 -3.74 -3.97
N SER A 34 -6.69 -2.70 -3.13
CA SER A 34 -7.78 -2.46 -2.17
C SER A 34 -9.09 -2.00 -2.79
N ILE A 35 -9.11 -1.58 -4.06
CA ILE A 35 -10.34 -1.20 -4.76
C ILE A 35 -10.93 -2.34 -5.61
N GLU A 36 -10.22 -3.45 -5.76
CA GLU A 36 -10.64 -4.59 -6.59
C GLU A 36 -11.59 -5.56 -5.87
N ALA A 37 -11.71 -5.44 -4.54
CA ALA A 37 -12.59 -6.29 -3.74
C ALA A 37 -13.35 -5.51 -2.65
N VAL A 38 -14.56 -5.97 -2.34
CA VAL A 38 -15.42 -5.32 -1.33
C VAL A 38 -14.91 -5.62 0.08
N GLY A 39 -14.75 -4.55 0.86
CA GLY A 39 -14.40 -4.66 2.28
C GLY A 39 -12.95 -5.08 2.52
N VAL A 40 -12.72 -5.87 3.56
CA VAL A 40 -11.36 -6.28 3.98
C VAL A 40 -10.73 -7.33 3.07
N ALA A 41 -11.51 -7.93 2.17
CA ALA A 41 -11.02 -8.90 1.19
C ALA A 41 -10.05 -8.29 0.15
N GLY A 42 -10.05 -6.96 0.02
CA GLY A 42 -9.12 -6.23 -0.84
C GLY A 42 -7.84 -5.78 -0.15
N ILE A 43 -7.68 -5.99 1.16
CA ILE A 43 -6.44 -5.57 1.85
C ILE A 43 -5.31 -6.51 1.40
N PRO A 44 -4.29 -6.00 0.69
CA PRO A 44 -3.22 -6.84 0.16
C PRO A 44 -2.31 -7.33 1.28
N THR A 45 -1.78 -8.55 1.10
CA THR A 45 -0.69 -9.09 1.93
C THR A 45 0.66 -8.70 1.32
N MET A 46 1.74 -8.75 2.12
CA MET A 46 3.08 -8.40 1.62
C MET A 46 3.53 -9.27 0.43
N GLU A 47 3.10 -10.53 0.38
CA GLU A 47 3.36 -11.46 -0.73
C GLU A 47 2.73 -11.03 -2.06
N MET A 48 1.72 -10.15 -2.04
CA MET A 48 1.09 -9.62 -3.26
C MET A 48 1.81 -8.38 -3.82
N VAL A 49 2.76 -7.82 -3.05
CA VAL A 49 3.40 -6.53 -3.36
C VAL A 49 4.91 -6.67 -3.58
N GLU A 50 5.52 -7.80 -3.23
CA GLU A 50 6.88 -8.18 -3.70
C GLU A 50 6.86 -8.71 -5.14
#